data_AF-A0A8C2Z2A8-F1
#
_entry.id   AF-A0A8C2Z2A8-F1
#
_cell.length_a   1.000
_cell.length_b   1.000
_cell.length_c   1.000
_cell.angle_alpha   90.00
_cell.angle_beta   90.00
_cell.angle_gamma   90.00
#
_symmetry.space_group_name_H-M   'P 1'
#
loop_
_entity.id
_entity.type
_entity.pdbx_description
1 polymer ?
#
loop_
_entity_poly.entity_id
_entity_poly.type
_entity_poly.pdbx_seq_one_letter_code
_entity_poly.pdbx_strand_id
1 'polypeptide(L)'
;MNMRKWGDRMKKVEQLAQSFQQKPLATHYKPRLWPCQPSSVWKLFPRQCTAISFAQSCKEAVHVFALEKEKTSPGQRIFLVTSYSELWHYYR
;
A
#
# COMPACT_ATOMS: atom_id res chain seq x y z
N MET A 1 -32.26 21.28 -23.94
CA MET A 1 -31.66 19.97 -23.57
C MET A 1 -32.80 19.07 -23.11
N ASN A 2 -33.02 17.91 -23.73
CA ASN A 2 -34.25 17.12 -23.57
C ASN A 2 -34.22 16.24 -22.31
N MET A 3 -35.31 16.12 -21.54
CA MET A 3 -35.33 15.42 -20.23
C MET A 3 -34.84 13.97 -20.28
N ARG A 4 -35.11 13.25 -21.38
CA ARG A 4 -34.63 11.88 -21.60
C ARG A 4 -33.10 11.77 -21.54
N LYS A 5 -32.39 12.73 -22.15
CA LYS A 5 -30.91 12.78 -22.13
C LYS A 5 -30.35 12.97 -20.71
N TRP A 6 -31.12 13.60 -19.82
CA TRP A 6 -30.76 13.80 -18.42
C TRP A 6 -30.91 12.51 -17.62
N GLY A 7 -32.02 11.78 -17.83
CA GLY A 7 -32.23 10.46 -17.23
C GLY A 7 -31.14 9.45 -17.60
N ASP A 8 -30.75 9.41 -18.88
CA ASP A 8 -29.68 8.51 -19.34
C ASP A 8 -28.32 8.85 -18.73
N ARG A 9 -28.01 10.15 -18.54
CA ARG A 9 -26.81 10.58 -17.83
C ARG A 9 -26.81 10.14 -16.38
N MET A 10 -27.93 10.28 -15.67
CA MET A 10 -28.05 9.84 -14.28
C MET A 10 -27.81 8.34 -14.12
N LYS A 11 -28.45 7.52 -14.97
CA LYS A 11 -28.21 6.07 -14.98
C LYS A 11 -26.74 5.73 -15.22
N LYS A 12 -26.07 6.44 -16.13
CA LYS A 12 -24.65 6.22 -16.42
C LYS A 12 -23.75 6.60 -15.23
N VAL A 13 -24.05 7.69 -14.54
CA VAL A 13 -23.32 8.10 -13.32
C VAL A 13 -23.47 7.03 -12.23
N GLU A 14 -24.68 6.52 -12.03
CA GLU A 14 -24.95 5.52 -11.01
C GLU A 14 -24.26 4.18 -11.29
N GLN A 15 -24.27 3.74 -12.56
CA GLN A 15 -23.50 2.56 -12.99
C GLN A 15 -22.00 2.73 -12.77
N LEU A 16 -21.44 3.91 -13.05
CA LEU A 16 -20.03 4.21 -12.81
C LEU A 16 -19.71 4.22 -11.30
N ALA A 17 -20.59 4.77 -10.47
CA ALA A 17 -20.43 4.75 -9.02
C ALA A 17 -20.43 3.33 -8.45
N GLN A 18 -21.36 2.48 -8.88
CA GLN A 18 -21.39 1.06 -8.50
C GLN A 18 -20.12 0.32 -8.95
N SER A 19 -19.67 0.55 -10.18
CA SER A 19 -18.42 -0.02 -10.70
C SER A 19 -17.21 0.39 -9.85
N PHE A 20 -17.13 1.67 -9.47
CA PHE A 20 -16.05 2.18 -8.62
C PHE A 20 -16.09 1.61 -7.20
N GLN A 21 -17.27 1.38 -6.62
CA GLN A 21 -17.39 0.71 -5.32
C GLN A 21 -16.91 -0.74 -5.36
N GLN A 22 -17.18 -1.47 -6.44
CA GLN A 22 -16.73 -2.85 -6.60
C GLN A 22 -15.26 -2.96 -7.00
N LYS A 23 -14.76 -2.01 -7.78
CA LYS A 23 -13.38 -1.94 -8.28
C LYS A 23 -12.86 -0.53 -8.05
N PRO A 24 -12.45 -0.19 -6.82
CA PRO A 24 -11.85 1.10 -6.55
C PRO A 24 -10.64 1.26 -7.47
N LEU A 25 -10.44 2.47 -7.99
CA LEU A 25 -9.21 2.77 -8.71
C LEU A 25 -8.02 2.39 -7.82
N ALA A 26 -6.95 1.91 -8.45
CA ALA A 26 -5.72 1.60 -7.75
C ALA A 26 -5.36 2.77 -6.82
N THR A 27 -4.88 2.44 -5.62
CA THR A 27 -4.46 3.43 -4.61
C THR A 27 -3.66 4.54 -5.29
N HIS A 28 -3.96 5.80 -4.95
CA HIS A 28 -3.29 6.96 -5.51
C HIS A 28 -1.78 6.73 -5.60
N TYR A 29 -1.19 7.06 -6.75
CA TYR A 29 0.26 6.99 -6.93
C TYR A 29 0.93 7.80 -5.82
N LYS A 30 1.64 7.12 -4.92
CA LYS A 30 2.35 7.73 -3.79
C LYS A 30 3.82 7.83 -4.18
N PRO A 31 4.33 9.03 -4.56
CA PRO A 31 5.69 9.17 -5.03
C PRO A 31 6.68 8.75 -3.94
N ARG A 32 7.88 8.35 -4.38
CA ARG A 32 9.01 8.07 -3.49
C ARG A 32 9.32 9.30 -2.65
N LEU A 33 9.83 9.06 -1.44
CA LEU A 33 10.20 10.13 -0.50
C LEU A 33 11.10 11.20 -1.15
N TRP A 34 12.10 10.79 -1.96
CA TRP A 34 12.98 11.71 -2.68
C TRP A 34 13.32 11.20 -4.09
N PRO A 35 13.31 12.04 -5.14
CA PRO A 35 13.64 11.64 -6.52
C PRO A 35 15.10 11.19 -6.71
N CYS A 36 16.02 11.64 -5.84
CA CYS A 36 17.47 11.48 -5.99
C CYS A 36 18.11 10.49 -5.00
N GLN A 37 17.32 9.82 -4.14
CA GLN A 37 17.86 8.82 -3.21
C GLN A 37 17.98 7.43 -3.87
N PRO A 38 18.87 6.56 -3.37
CA PRO A 38 18.86 5.15 -3.75
C PRO A 38 17.49 4.53 -3.47
N SER A 39 17.20 3.42 -4.15
CA SER A 39 15.93 2.70 -4.00
C SER A 39 15.60 2.45 -2.53
N SER A 40 14.48 3.00 -2.08
CA SER A 40 13.90 2.75 -0.76
C SER A 40 13.86 1.27 -0.39
N VAL A 41 14.35 0.93 0.80
CA VAL A 41 14.32 -0.45 1.31
C VAL A 41 12.91 -0.72 1.83
N TRP A 42 12.10 -1.40 1.01
CA TRP A 42 10.77 -1.86 1.39
C TRP A 42 10.61 -3.33 1.05
N LYS A 43 11.12 -4.21 1.93
CA LYS A 43 11.13 -5.67 1.67
C LYS A 43 10.35 -6.45 2.70
N LEU A 44 9.52 -7.38 2.22
CA LEU A 44 8.71 -8.27 3.05
C LEU A 44 9.33 -9.66 3.15
N PHE A 45 9.25 -10.25 4.33
CA PHE A 45 9.75 -11.58 4.64
C PHE A 45 8.71 -12.38 5.42
N PRO A 46 8.51 -13.66 5.10
CA PRO A 46 7.59 -14.51 5.85
C PRO A 46 8.15 -14.93 7.22
N ARG A 47 9.49 -14.94 7.39
CA ARG A 47 10.16 -15.35 8.63
C ARG A 47 10.91 -14.19 9.26
N GLN A 48 10.86 -14.11 10.59
CA GLN A 48 11.54 -13.06 11.35
C GLN A 48 13.06 -13.15 11.21
N CYS A 49 13.62 -14.36 11.30
CA CYS A 49 15.06 -14.58 11.21
C CYS A 49 15.64 -14.05 9.89
N THR A 50 14.96 -14.31 8.77
CA THR A 50 15.40 -13.82 7.45
C THR A 50 15.32 -12.31 7.34
N ALA A 51 14.32 -11.69 7.95
CA ALA A 51 14.20 -10.23 7.99
C ALA A 51 15.35 -9.60 8.80
N ILE A 52 15.69 -10.20 9.95
CA ILE A 52 16.79 -9.75 10.82
C ILE A 52 18.13 -9.90 10.09
N SER A 53 18.41 -11.06 9.49
CA SER A 53 19.64 -11.26 8.72
C SER A 53 19.76 -10.28 7.56
N PHE A 54 18.65 -9.97 6.88
CA PHE A 54 18.65 -8.96 5.83
C PHE A 54 18.94 -7.56 6.39
N ALA A 55 18.28 -7.16 7.47
CA ALA A 55 18.54 -5.87 8.13
C ALA A 55 20.00 -5.71 8.58
N GLN A 56 20.62 -6.78 9.08
CA GLN A 56 22.05 -6.79 9.45
C GLN A 56 22.99 -6.65 8.24
N SER A 57 22.58 -7.13 7.07
CA SER A 57 23.36 -7.00 5.84
C SER A 57 23.27 -5.62 5.19
N CYS A 58 22.28 -4.81 5.59
CA CYS A 58 22.08 -3.46 5.07
C CYS A 58 23.09 -2.49 5.70
N LYS A 59 23.64 -1.61 4.86
CA LYS A 59 24.49 -0.49 5.33
C LYS A 59 23.66 0.69 5.88
N GLU A 60 22.40 0.74 5.52
CA GLU A 60 21.45 1.81 5.87
C GLU A 60 20.75 1.52 7.20
N ALA A 61 20.27 2.57 7.87
CA ALA A 61 19.52 2.45 9.11
C ALA A 61 18.10 1.91 8.88
N VAL A 62 17.98 0.59 8.79
CA VAL A 62 16.73 -0.14 8.59
C VAL A 62 16.30 -0.90 9.84
N HIS A 63 15.00 -1.12 9.97
CA HIS A 63 14.38 -1.76 11.12
C HIS A 63 13.39 -2.83 10.64
N VAL A 64 13.14 -3.82 11.50
CA VAL A 64 12.18 -4.91 11.25
C VAL A 64 10.86 -4.58 11.94
N PHE A 65 9.77 -4.58 11.18
CA PHE A 65 8.41 -4.37 11.64
C PHE A 65 7.58 -5.63 11.44
N ALA A 66 6.74 -5.98 12.41
CA ALA A 66 5.79 -7.09 12.29
C ALA A 66 4.42 -6.55 11.88
N LEU A 67 3.91 -7.02 10.74
CA LEU A 67 2.61 -6.65 10.21
C LEU A 67 1.64 -7.82 10.41
N GLU A 68 0.55 -7.57 11.12
CA GLU A 68 -0.58 -8.49 11.18
C GLU A 68 -1.54 -8.18 10.04
N LYS A 69 -1.91 -9.21 9.27
CA LYS A 69 -2.81 -9.05 8.13
C LYS A 69 -4.25 -9.19 8.60
N GLU A 70 -5.01 -8.10 8.50
CA GLU A 70 -6.47 -8.15 8.64
C GLU A 70 -7.00 -9.24 7.71
N LYS A 71 -7.78 -10.18 8.25
CA LYS A 71 -8.33 -11.39 7.57
C LYS A 71 -7.43 -12.63 7.52
N THR A 72 -6.32 -12.69 8.26
CA THR A 72 -5.59 -13.95 8.50
C THR A 72 -5.80 -14.46 9.93
N SER A 73 -5.33 -15.68 10.23
CA SER A 73 -5.41 -16.21 11.58
C SER A 73 -4.69 -15.27 12.56
N PRO A 74 -5.28 -15.02 13.74
CA PRO A 74 -4.68 -14.14 14.73
C PRO A 74 -3.28 -14.64 15.11
N GLY A 75 -2.32 -13.71 15.16
CA GLY A 75 -0.91 -13.99 15.46
C GLY A 75 -0.05 -14.36 14.24
N GLN A 76 -0.63 -14.55 13.05
CA GLN A 76 0.16 -14.68 11.82
C GLN A 76 0.73 -13.31 11.41
N ARG A 77 2.05 -13.25 11.28
CA ARG A 77 2.79 -12.01 10.98
C ARG A 77 3.63 -12.16 9.73
N ILE A 78 3.74 -11.06 8.98
CA ILE A 78 4.76 -10.87 7.95
C ILE A 78 5.71 -9.77 8.40
N PHE A 79 6.99 -9.89 8.07
CA PHE A 79 8.02 -8.98 8.56
C PHE A 79 8.45 -8.02 7.45
N LEU A 80 8.29 -6.72 7.68
CA LEU A 80 8.74 -5.66 6.79
C LEU A 80 10.10 -5.13 7.27
N VAL A 81 11.05 -4.97 6.35
CA VAL A 81 12.30 -4.25 6.60
C VAL A 81 12.27 -2.94 5.84
N THR A 82 12.36 -1.84 6.58
CA THR A 82 12.39 -0.47 6.05
C THR A 82 12.94 0.54 7.08
N SER A 83 13.13 1.80 6.69
CA SER A 83 13.48 2.88 7.62
C SER A 83 12.24 3.48 8.28
N TYR A 84 12.42 4.20 9.41
CA TYR A 84 11.29 4.88 10.06
C TYR A 84 10.65 5.94 9.17
N SER A 85 11.45 6.71 8.43
CA SER A 85 10.96 7.75 7.52
C SER A 85 10.09 7.16 6.42
N GLU A 86 10.52 6.04 5.83
CA GLU A 86 9.76 5.32 4.81
C GLU A 86 8.47 4.73 5.38
N LEU A 87 8.55 4.04 6.52
CA LEU A 87 7.37 3.50 7.17
C LEU A 87 6.34 4.61 7.43
N TRP A 88 6.77 5.73 8.03
CA TRP A 88 5.88 6.84 8.35
C TRP A 88 5.26 7.49 7.11
N HIS A 89 6.04 7.61 6.03
CA HIS A 89 5.54 8.12 4.75
C HIS A 89 4.38 7.30 4.21
N TYR A 90 4.48 5.96 4.26
CA TYR A 90 3.46 5.07 3.72
C TYR A 90 2.33 4.75 4.70
N TYR A 91 2.61 4.77 5.99
CA TYR A 91 1.64 4.43 7.05
C TYR A 91 0.61 5.54 7.29
N ARG A 92 0.98 6.81 7.10
CA ARG A 92 0.06 7.95 7.18
C ARG A 92 -0.83 8.07 5.95
#